data_AF-A0A8T0SHJ2-F1
#
_entry.id   AF-A0A8T0SHJ2-F1
#
_cell.length_a   1.000
_cell.length_b   1.000
_cell.length_c   1.000
_cell.angle_alpha   90.00
_cell.angle_beta   90.00
_cell.angle_gamma   90.00
#
_symmetry.space_group_name_H-M   'P 1'
#
loop_
_entity.id
_entity.type
_entity.pdbx_description
1 polymer ?
#
loop_
_entity_poly.entity_id
_entity_poly.type
_entity_poly.pdbx_seq_one_letter_code
_entity_poly.pdbx_strand_id
1 'polypeptide(L)'
;MALLAGKMLHKPKQYLAEEVLSWSVHDILIQKPPPFMVETIPTEFKTGVDYSKAFHNLILLEIWHNICSAMDDISSGMDVEVSENRSGFIIKLHVAKGKDCPNKGDIMLLSSRESKSRDQIFKDDGLCTIVVVKNITLWYERSDNSKRGWMTVSLSKLPHGGNPSQEGLYQVMHLENLSTYECC
;
A
#
# COMPACT_ATOMS: atom_id res chain seq x y z
N MET A 1 3.03 47.13 -5.91
CA MET A 1 1.88 46.27 -6.24
C MET A 1 2.35 45.15 -7.16
N ALA A 2 2.79 44.04 -6.58
CA ALA A 2 2.97 42.78 -7.29
C ALA A 2 2.72 41.65 -6.28
N LEU A 3 1.50 41.10 -6.30
CA LEU A 3 1.14 39.90 -5.56
C LEU A 3 1.82 38.71 -6.25
N LEU A 4 2.84 38.14 -5.60
CA LEU A 4 3.28 36.78 -5.92
C LEU A 4 2.26 35.82 -5.31
N ALA A 5 1.24 35.49 -6.10
CA ALA A 5 0.35 34.37 -5.82
C ALA A 5 1.20 33.08 -5.87
N GLY A 6 1.67 32.65 -4.71
CA GLY A 6 2.26 31.34 -4.52
C GLY A 6 1.22 30.28 -4.90
N LYS A 7 1.36 29.73 -6.11
CA LYS A 7 0.69 28.48 -6.48
C LYS A 7 1.27 27.39 -5.56
N MET A 8 0.64 27.16 -4.41
CA MET A 8 0.73 25.88 -3.74
C MET A 8 0.00 24.88 -4.64
N LEU A 9 0.76 24.28 -5.55
CA LEU A 9 0.37 23.07 -6.24
C LEU A 9 0.12 22.01 -5.16
N HIS A 10 -1.13 21.86 -4.74
CA HIS A 10 -1.58 20.67 -4.05
C HIS A 10 -1.29 19.49 -4.98
N LYS A 11 -0.21 18.76 -4.69
CA LYS A 11 -0.03 17.36 -5.09
C LYS A 11 -0.41 16.50 -3.87
N PRO A 12 -1.71 16.32 -3.57
CA PRO A 12 -2.14 15.52 -2.42
C PRO A 12 -1.75 14.04 -2.54
N LYS A 13 -1.52 13.56 -3.78
CA LYS A 13 -1.26 12.13 -4.07
C LYS A 13 0.04 11.58 -3.47
N GLN A 14 1.07 12.39 -3.31
CA GLN A 14 2.39 11.92 -2.85
C GLN A 14 2.48 11.84 -1.33
N TYR A 15 1.73 12.65 -0.58
CA TYR A 15 1.84 12.70 0.87
C TYR A 15 1.29 11.43 1.54
N LEU A 16 0.08 10.98 1.18
CA LEU A 16 -0.51 9.77 1.76
C LEU A 16 0.33 8.52 1.47
N ALA A 17 0.80 8.35 0.24
CA ALA A 17 1.63 7.20 -0.13
C ALA A 17 2.97 7.22 0.64
N GLU A 18 3.64 8.36 0.70
CA GLU A 18 4.91 8.51 1.43
C GLU A 18 4.72 8.28 2.94
N GLU A 19 3.62 8.77 3.51
CA GLU A 19 3.28 8.60 4.93
C GLU A 19 2.99 7.13 5.27
N VAL A 20 2.13 6.46 4.51
CA VAL A 20 1.83 5.03 4.69
C VAL A 20 3.08 4.18 4.54
N LEU A 21 3.93 4.46 3.55
CA LEU A 21 5.19 3.73 3.35
C LEU A 21 6.25 4.02 4.44
N SER A 22 6.10 5.12 5.19
CA SER A 22 6.99 5.49 6.29
C SER A 22 6.68 4.72 7.58
N TRP A 23 5.51 4.09 7.67
CA TRP A 23 5.11 3.33 8.86
C TRP A 23 6.02 2.13 9.09
N SER A 24 6.28 1.87 10.37
CA SER A 24 7.05 0.71 10.81
C SER A 24 6.19 -0.54 10.73
N VAL A 25 6.45 -1.38 9.72
CA VAL A 25 5.78 -2.69 9.58
C VAL A 25 5.94 -3.54 10.84
N HIS A 26 7.11 -3.47 11.48
CA HIS A 26 7.36 -4.16 12.74
C HIS A 26 6.40 -3.70 13.85
N ASP A 27 6.19 -2.39 13.99
CA ASP A 27 5.27 -1.83 14.98
C ASP A 27 3.82 -2.26 14.73
N ILE A 28 3.41 -2.35 13.45
CA ILE A 28 2.09 -2.87 13.06
C ILE A 28 1.98 -4.36 13.44
N LEU A 29 3.01 -5.16 13.16
CA LEU A 29 3.03 -6.60 13.48
C LEU A 29 2.88 -6.87 14.99
N ILE A 30 3.47 -6.03 15.84
CA ILE A 30 3.32 -6.13 17.30
C ILE A 30 2.12 -5.36 17.85
N GLN A 31 1.23 -4.89 16.97
CA GLN A 31 -0.02 -4.19 17.32
C GLN A 31 0.18 -2.94 18.19
N LYS A 32 1.25 -2.18 17.92
CA LYS A 32 1.36 -0.85 18.51
C LYS A 32 0.24 0.06 17.99
N PRO A 33 -0.15 1.08 18.76
CA PRO A 33 -1.07 2.10 18.27
C PRO A 33 -0.46 2.84 17.06
N PRO A 34 -1.31 3.41 16.18
CA PRO A 34 -0.84 4.19 15.03
C PRO A 34 0.05 5.37 15.48
N PRO A 35 1.03 5.78 14.65
CA PRO A 35 1.98 6.84 14.99
C PRO A 35 1.41 8.27 14.91
N PHE A 36 0.08 8.40 14.85
CA PHE A 36 -0.65 9.66 14.70
C PHE A 36 -1.88 9.68 15.63
N MET A 37 -2.35 10.88 15.92
CA MET A 37 -3.53 11.09 16.77
C MET A 37 -4.75 11.40 15.91
N VAL A 38 -5.87 10.74 16.21
CA VAL A 38 -7.17 11.10 15.65
C VAL A 38 -7.90 12.00 16.63
N GLU A 39 -8.19 13.22 16.19
CA GLU A 39 -8.97 14.18 16.97
C GLU A 39 -10.46 14.01 16.66
N THR A 40 -11.32 14.49 17.56
CA THR A 40 -12.77 14.54 17.31
C THR A 40 -13.05 15.44 16.11
N ILE A 41 -13.88 14.97 15.18
CA ILE A 41 -14.28 15.76 14.01
C ILE A 41 -15.03 17.01 14.49
N PRO A 42 -14.55 18.23 14.15
CA PRO A 42 -15.27 19.45 14.43
C PRO A 42 -16.66 19.44 13.78
N THR A 43 -17.65 20.04 14.44
CA THR A 43 -18.99 20.20 13.85
C THR A 43 -19.00 21.20 12.69
N GLU A 44 -18.00 22.08 12.62
CA GLU A 44 -17.88 23.12 11.61
C GLU A 44 -16.41 23.33 11.22
N PHE A 45 -16.17 23.66 9.94
CA PHE A 45 -14.85 23.96 9.40
C PHE A 45 -14.80 25.39 8.87
N LYS A 46 -13.78 26.16 9.28
CA LYS A 46 -13.61 27.54 8.83
C LYS A 46 -13.05 27.62 7.41
N THR A 47 -12.24 26.63 7.03
CA THR A 47 -11.59 26.56 5.72
C THR A 47 -11.56 25.13 5.19
N GLY A 48 -11.36 24.98 3.88
CA GLY A 48 -11.12 23.68 3.27
C GLY A 48 -9.86 22.99 3.79
N VAL A 49 -8.84 23.76 4.22
CA VAL A 49 -7.63 23.21 4.83
C VAL A 49 -7.93 22.56 6.18
N ASP A 50 -8.80 23.18 6.99
CA ASP A 50 -9.22 22.61 8.28
C ASP A 50 -10.00 21.31 8.07
N TYR A 51 -10.86 21.28 7.04
CA TYR A 51 -11.59 20.08 6.64
C TYR A 51 -10.62 18.96 6.22
N SER A 52 -9.74 19.23 5.24
CA SER A 52 -8.80 18.22 4.74
C SER A 52 -7.89 17.69 5.86
N LYS A 53 -7.44 18.55 6.77
CA LYS A 53 -6.61 18.13 7.90
C LYS A 53 -7.36 17.22 8.88
N ALA A 54 -8.62 17.51 9.17
CA ALA A 54 -9.42 16.67 10.08
C ALA A 54 -9.69 15.28 9.50
N PHE A 55 -9.95 15.18 8.19
CA PHE A 55 -10.19 13.90 7.54
C PHE A 55 -8.91 13.14 7.17
N HIS A 56 -7.77 13.82 7.03
CA HIS A 56 -6.47 13.18 6.76
C HIS A 56 -6.16 12.07 7.77
N ASN A 57 -6.20 12.37 9.07
CA ASN A 57 -5.87 11.38 10.09
C ASN A 57 -6.91 10.25 10.19
N LEU A 58 -8.17 10.50 9.80
CA LEU A 58 -9.20 9.47 9.73
C LEU A 58 -8.96 8.52 8.56
N ILE A 59 -8.55 9.05 7.40
CA ILE A 59 -8.15 8.26 6.24
C ILE A 59 -6.95 7.39 6.60
N LEU A 60 -5.93 7.95 7.27
CA LEU A 60 -4.80 7.18 7.75
C LEU A 60 -5.21 6.10 8.76
N LEU A 61 -6.17 6.39 9.65
CA LEU A 61 -6.68 5.41 10.61
C LEU A 61 -7.38 4.23 9.90
N GLU A 62 -8.18 4.52 8.87
CA GLU A 62 -8.82 3.49 8.06
C GLU A 62 -7.78 2.61 7.36
N ILE A 63 -6.79 3.23 6.70
CA ILE A 63 -5.70 2.51 6.03
C ILE A 63 -4.92 1.65 7.04
N TRP A 64 -4.63 2.19 8.22
CA TRP A 64 -3.97 1.46 9.30
C TRP A 64 -4.76 0.22 9.70
N HIS A 65 -6.08 0.35 9.91
CA HIS A 65 -6.95 -0.76 10.27
C HIS A 65 -7.06 -1.81 9.16
N ASN A 66 -7.13 -1.40 7.90
CA ASN A 66 -7.12 -2.32 6.76
C ASN A 66 -5.83 -3.14 6.69
N ILE A 67 -4.66 -2.49 6.90
CA ILE A 67 -3.38 -3.20 6.97
C ILE A 67 -3.34 -4.15 8.17
N CYS A 68 -3.79 -3.72 9.35
CA CYS A 68 -3.88 -4.59 10.52
C CYS A 68 -4.74 -5.82 10.22
N SER A 69 -5.97 -5.61 9.73
CA SER A 69 -6.89 -6.70 9.41
C SER A 69 -6.29 -7.66 8.38
N ALA A 70 -5.61 -7.15 7.36
CA ALA A 70 -4.97 -7.97 6.34
C ALA A 70 -3.79 -8.78 6.87
N MET A 71 -3.03 -8.26 7.84
CA MET A 71 -1.98 -9.06 8.50
C MET A 71 -2.57 -10.20 9.32
N ASP A 72 -3.74 -10.00 9.94
CA ASP A 72 -4.40 -11.02 10.75
C ASP A 72 -4.97 -12.17 9.91
N ASP A 73 -5.48 -11.87 8.71
CA ASP A 73 -6.01 -12.85 7.76
C ASP A 73 -5.25 -12.81 6.42
N ILE A 74 -3.93 -12.91 6.47
CA ILE A 74 -3.09 -12.98 5.28
C ILE A 74 -3.14 -14.38 4.68
N SER A 75 -4.31 -14.79 4.23
CA SER A 75 -4.48 -16.05 3.52
C SER A 75 -5.25 -15.75 2.24
N SER A 76 -4.82 -16.32 1.10
CA SER A 76 -5.41 -16.14 -0.24
C SER A 76 -4.93 -14.94 -1.10
N GLY A 77 -3.75 -14.37 -0.82
CA GLY A 77 -3.14 -13.41 -1.73
C GLY A 77 -2.82 -14.01 -3.11
N MET A 78 -2.68 -13.17 -4.13
CA MET A 78 -2.25 -13.60 -5.45
C MET A 78 -0.76 -13.94 -5.43
N ASP A 79 -0.39 -15.13 -5.93
CA ASP A 79 1.00 -15.52 -6.08
C ASP A 79 1.75 -14.57 -7.04
N VAL A 80 2.90 -14.05 -6.61
CA VAL A 80 3.71 -13.10 -7.38
C VAL A 80 5.21 -13.37 -7.26
N GLU A 81 5.93 -12.92 -8.28
CA GLU A 81 7.40 -12.84 -8.27
C GLU A 81 7.83 -11.39 -8.13
N VAL A 82 8.82 -11.14 -7.26
CA VAL A 82 9.39 -9.82 -7.07
C VAL A 82 10.78 -9.77 -7.69
N SER A 83 11.08 -8.68 -8.37
CA SER A 83 12.38 -8.41 -8.98
C SER A 83 12.76 -6.94 -8.75
N GLU A 84 14.04 -6.64 -8.84
CA GLU A 84 14.55 -5.27 -8.72
C GLU A 84 15.24 -4.86 -10.02
N ASN A 85 15.07 -3.60 -10.41
CA ASN A 85 15.78 -2.99 -11.52
C ASN A 85 16.33 -1.61 -11.11
N ARG A 86 16.97 -0.91 -12.05
CA ARG A 86 17.55 0.42 -11.78
C ARG A 86 16.54 1.49 -11.32
N SER A 87 15.25 1.29 -11.56
CA SER A 87 14.17 2.22 -11.20
C SER A 87 13.33 1.77 -9.99
N GLY A 88 13.66 0.63 -9.37
CA GLY A 88 13.04 0.14 -8.14
C GLY A 88 12.52 -1.29 -8.26
N PHE A 89 11.47 -1.59 -7.50
CA PHE A 89 10.88 -2.93 -7.45
C PHE A 89 9.80 -3.13 -8.52
N ILE A 90 9.82 -4.33 -9.09
CA ILE A 90 8.84 -4.82 -10.05
C ILE A 90 8.20 -6.09 -9.48
N ILE A 91 6.88 -6.12 -9.46
CA ILE A 91 6.10 -7.31 -9.10
C ILE A 91 5.46 -7.85 -10.37
N LYS A 92 5.77 -9.09 -10.74
CA LYS A 92 5.16 -9.79 -11.87
C LYS A 92 3.82 -10.38 -11.44
N LEU A 93 2.82 -10.23 -12.31
CA LEU A 93 1.43 -10.56 -12.03
C LEU A 93 0.93 -11.64 -13.00
N HIS A 94 0.21 -12.60 -12.45
CA HIS A 94 -0.67 -13.50 -13.20
C HIS A 94 -2.08 -13.38 -12.63
N VAL A 95 -2.95 -12.64 -13.33
CA VAL A 95 -4.32 -12.38 -12.89
C VAL A 95 -5.26 -13.32 -13.63
N ALA A 96 -5.86 -14.25 -12.90
CA ALA A 96 -6.81 -15.21 -13.45
C ALA A 96 -8.04 -14.53 -14.09
N LYS A 97 -8.69 -15.22 -15.02
CA LYS A 97 -9.90 -14.72 -15.70
C LYS A 97 -10.97 -14.31 -14.69
N GLY A 98 -11.52 -13.11 -14.86
CA GLY A 98 -12.60 -12.59 -14.03
C GLY A 98 -12.17 -12.09 -12.65
N LYS A 99 -10.86 -12.09 -12.34
CA LYS A 99 -10.32 -11.44 -11.15
C LYS A 99 -10.00 -9.98 -11.43
N ASP A 100 -10.14 -9.17 -10.39
CA ASP A 100 -9.79 -7.75 -10.43
C ASP A 100 -8.29 -7.57 -10.61
N CYS A 101 -7.94 -6.53 -11.36
CA CYS A 101 -6.55 -6.19 -11.64
C CYS A 101 -6.10 -5.09 -10.69
N PRO A 102 -4.85 -5.14 -10.22
CA PRO A 102 -4.23 -4.01 -9.55
C PRO A 102 -4.31 -2.74 -10.41
N ASN A 103 -4.44 -1.60 -9.75
CA ASN A 103 -4.46 -0.28 -10.36
C ASN A 103 -3.40 0.61 -9.71
N LYS A 104 -3.02 1.67 -10.42
CA LYS A 104 -2.19 2.73 -9.85
C LYS A 104 -2.85 3.29 -8.59
N GLY A 105 -2.06 3.47 -7.53
CA GLY A 105 -2.52 3.98 -6.24
C GLY A 105 -3.03 2.89 -5.30
N ASP A 106 -3.14 1.63 -5.74
CA ASP A 106 -3.47 0.53 -4.83
C ASP A 106 -2.42 0.41 -3.71
N ILE A 107 -2.92 0.25 -2.49
CA ILE A 107 -2.17 -0.23 -1.34
C ILE A 107 -2.38 -1.73 -1.26
N MET A 108 -1.26 -2.45 -1.10
CA MET A 108 -1.26 -3.89 -0.98
C MET A 108 -0.33 -4.33 0.14
N LEU A 109 -0.53 -5.56 0.61
CA LEU A 109 0.37 -6.22 1.53
C LEU A 109 1.11 -7.34 0.79
N LEU A 110 2.44 -7.25 0.72
CA LEU A 110 3.31 -8.29 0.18
C LEU A 110 3.82 -9.12 1.34
N SER A 111 3.69 -10.44 1.26
CA SER A 111 4.27 -11.35 2.24
C SER A 111 4.82 -12.62 1.61
N SER A 112 5.60 -13.38 2.38
CA SER A 112 5.96 -14.75 2.02
C SER A 112 4.72 -15.57 1.68
N ARG A 113 4.80 -16.39 0.62
CA ARG A 113 3.67 -17.18 0.11
C ARG A 113 3.01 -18.09 1.15
N GLU A 114 3.81 -18.65 2.06
CA GLU A 114 3.33 -19.59 3.08
C GLU A 114 2.83 -18.91 4.36
N SER A 115 2.95 -17.58 4.46
CA SER A 115 2.40 -16.82 5.57
C SER A 115 0.88 -16.90 5.56
N LYS A 116 0.28 -17.24 6.70
CA LYS A 116 -1.18 -17.34 6.85
C LYS A 116 -1.75 -16.45 7.94
N SER A 117 -0.88 -15.87 8.76
CA SER A 117 -1.27 -15.02 9.89
C SER A 117 -0.13 -14.10 10.31
N ARG A 118 -0.48 -13.03 11.02
CA ARG A 118 0.45 -12.09 11.67
C ARG A 118 1.46 -12.82 12.55
N ASP A 119 1.00 -13.76 13.37
CA ASP A 119 1.85 -14.54 14.29
C ASP A 119 2.92 -15.32 13.54
N GLN A 120 2.57 -15.87 12.38
CA GLN A 120 3.52 -16.62 11.55
C GLN A 120 4.53 -15.69 10.90
N ILE A 121 4.08 -14.55 10.34
CA ILE A 121 4.99 -13.52 9.81
C ILE A 121 6.01 -13.12 10.86
N PHE A 122 5.56 -12.85 12.09
CA PHE A 122 6.42 -12.40 13.16
C PHE A 122 7.41 -13.49 13.64
N LYS A 123 6.96 -14.74 13.76
CA LYS A 123 7.79 -15.85 14.26
C LYS A 123 8.83 -16.33 13.25
N ASP A 124 8.48 -16.34 11.97
CA ASP A 124 9.35 -16.86 10.92
C ASP A 124 10.35 -15.81 10.43
N ASP A 125 10.40 -14.63 11.07
CA ASP A 125 11.03 -13.41 10.55
C ASP A 125 10.65 -13.20 9.07
N GLY A 126 9.40 -13.53 8.74
CA GLY A 126 8.91 -13.66 7.39
C GLY A 126 8.86 -12.30 6.70
N LEU A 127 9.11 -12.28 5.38
CA LEU A 127 8.96 -11.06 4.62
C LEU A 127 7.51 -10.57 4.71
N CYS A 128 7.36 -9.32 5.12
CA CYS A 128 6.10 -8.59 5.08
C CYS A 128 6.39 -7.11 4.84
N THR A 129 5.73 -6.51 3.86
CA THR A 129 5.88 -5.07 3.56
C THR A 129 4.64 -4.50 2.90
N ILE A 130 4.39 -3.22 3.15
CA ILE A 130 3.36 -2.44 2.49
C ILE A 130 3.86 -2.08 1.08
N VAL A 131 2.98 -2.24 0.10
CA VAL A 131 3.22 -1.94 -1.31
C VAL A 131 2.31 -0.81 -1.74
N VAL A 132 2.85 0.18 -2.45
CA VAL A 132 2.04 1.15 -3.20
C VAL A 132 2.33 1.04 -4.69
N VAL A 133 1.29 0.81 -5.48
CA VAL A 133 1.40 0.63 -6.94
C VAL A 133 1.61 1.97 -7.64
N LYS A 134 2.75 2.13 -8.31
CA LYS A 134 3.10 3.37 -9.06
C LYS A 134 2.56 3.34 -10.48
N ASN A 135 2.72 2.20 -11.14
CA ASN A 135 2.26 1.98 -12.51
C ASN A 135 2.06 0.49 -12.76
N ILE A 136 1.24 0.16 -13.76
CA ILE A 136 0.95 -1.20 -14.15
C ILE A 136 0.95 -1.35 -15.66
N THR A 137 1.54 -2.45 -16.14
CA THR A 137 1.47 -2.89 -17.52
C THR A 137 0.89 -4.29 -17.54
N LEU A 138 -0.27 -4.45 -18.17
CA LEU A 138 -0.95 -5.74 -18.35
C LEU A 138 -1.19 -6.00 -19.84
N TRP A 139 -1.06 -7.26 -20.23
CA TRP A 139 -1.50 -7.75 -21.53
C TRP A 139 -2.35 -9.01 -21.36
N TYR A 140 -3.20 -9.25 -22.36
CA TYR A 140 -4.10 -10.39 -22.38
C TYR A 140 -3.39 -11.64 -22.88
N GLU A 141 -3.49 -12.73 -22.13
CA GLU A 141 -2.98 -14.03 -22.51
C GLU A 141 -4.14 -14.88 -23.07
N ARG A 142 -4.06 -15.25 -24.36
CA ARG A 142 -5.16 -15.93 -25.05
C ARG A 142 -5.30 -17.39 -24.64
N SER A 143 -4.21 -18.02 -24.20
CA SER A 143 -4.16 -19.46 -23.92
C SER A 143 -5.05 -19.85 -22.72
N ASP A 144 -5.08 -19.03 -21.68
CA ASP A 144 -5.83 -19.26 -20.44
C ASP A 144 -6.88 -18.16 -20.15
N ASN A 145 -7.04 -17.19 -21.05
CA ASN A 145 -7.85 -15.99 -20.88
C ASN A 145 -7.49 -15.20 -19.60
N SER A 146 -6.23 -15.31 -19.14
CA SER A 146 -5.69 -14.54 -18.02
C SER A 146 -5.12 -13.20 -18.50
N LYS A 147 -4.74 -12.36 -17.54
CA LYS A 147 -3.89 -11.20 -17.80
C LYS A 147 -2.53 -11.45 -17.17
N ARG A 148 -1.47 -11.17 -17.92
CA ARG A 148 -0.10 -11.19 -17.44
C ARG A 148 0.45 -9.78 -17.45
N GLY A 149 1.37 -9.51 -16.54
CA GLY A 149 1.90 -8.17 -16.44
C GLY A 149 2.97 -8.01 -15.40
N TRP A 150 3.32 -6.76 -15.21
CA TRP A 150 4.11 -6.34 -14.09
C TRP A 150 3.63 -4.97 -13.60
N MET A 151 3.87 -4.72 -12.32
CA MET A 151 3.68 -3.42 -11.71
C MET A 151 4.99 -2.89 -11.15
N THR A 152 5.22 -1.58 -11.31
CA THR A 152 6.29 -0.88 -10.60
C THR A 152 5.73 -0.38 -9.29
N VAL A 153 6.48 -0.59 -8.21
CA VAL A 153 5.97 -0.36 -6.85
C VAL A 153 6.95 0.44 -5.99
N SER A 154 6.42 1.08 -4.96
CA SER A 154 7.18 1.46 -3.77
C SER A 154 6.89 0.47 -2.66
N LEU A 155 7.90 0.16 -1.85
CA LEU A 155 7.79 -0.72 -0.70
C LEU A 155 8.10 0.06 0.58
N SER A 156 7.40 -0.25 1.67
CA SER A 156 7.79 0.21 3.00
C SER A 156 9.09 -0.47 3.43
N LYS A 157 9.71 0.08 4.48
CA LYS A 157 10.91 -0.53 5.05
C LYS A 157 10.58 -1.92 5.61
N LEU A 158 11.38 -2.92 5.23
CA LEU A 158 11.21 -4.27 5.72
C LEU A 158 11.46 -4.35 7.24
N PRO A 159 10.61 -5.08 7.99
CA PRO A 159 10.70 -5.16 9.45
C PRO A 159 12.01 -5.79 9.94
N HIS A 160 12.53 -6.78 9.22
CA HIS A 160 13.74 -7.53 9.57
C HIS A 160 14.95 -7.23 8.65
N GLY A 161 14.84 -6.19 7.80
CA GLY A 161 15.79 -5.97 6.71
C GLY A 161 15.61 -6.97 5.55
N GLY A 162 16.59 -7.03 4.64
CA GLY A 162 16.59 -7.94 3.48
C GLY A 162 16.25 -7.26 2.15
N ASN A 163 16.23 -8.06 1.07
CA ASN A 163 15.85 -7.61 -0.27
C ASN A 163 14.78 -8.57 -0.83
N PRO A 164 13.54 -8.09 -1.08
CA PRO A 164 12.46 -8.93 -1.61
C PRO A 164 12.78 -9.54 -2.97
N SER A 165 13.75 -9.00 -3.70
CA SER A 165 14.15 -9.52 -5.02
C SER A 165 15.11 -10.71 -4.97
N GLN A 166 15.66 -11.05 -3.80
CA GLN A 166 16.67 -12.11 -3.65
C GLN A 166 16.08 -13.46 -3.22
N GLU A 167 14.82 -13.48 -2.80
CA GLU A 167 14.19 -14.69 -2.25
C GLU A 167 12.80 -14.89 -2.87
N GLY A 168 12.42 -16.15 -3.10
CA GLY A 168 11.05 -16.62 -2.92
C GLY A 168 9.96 -16.34 -3.96
N LEU A 169 8.91 -17.17 -3.87
CA LEU A 169 7.57 -16.86 -4.33
C LEU A 169 6.87 -16.11 -3.19
N TYR A 170 6.15 -15.05 -3.53
CA TYR A 170 5.39 -14.24 -2.58
C TYR A 170 3.91 -14.32 -2.88
N GLN A 171 3.11 -13.79 -1.95
CA GLN A 171 1.73 -13.45 -2.21
C GLN A 171 1.52 -11.96 -2.01
N VAL A 172 0.59 -11.38 -2.78
CA VAL A 172 0.14 -10.00 -2.61
C VAL A 172 -1.36 -9.95 -2.37
N MET A 173 -1.77 -9.21 -1.34
CA MET A 173 -3.17 -8.97 -1.01
C MET A 173 -3.52 -7.52 -1.28
N HIS A 174 -4.52 -7.29 -2.13
CA HIS A 174 -5.08 -5.95 -2.35
C HIS A 174 -5.85 -5.51 -1.11
N LEU A 175 -5.65 -4.25 -0.68
CA LEU A 175 -6.34 -3.67 0.47
C LEU A 175 -7.35 -2.62 -0.01
N GLU A 176 -6.86 -1.58 -0.65
CA GLU A 176 -7.63 -0.40 -1.04
C GLU A 176 -6.85 0.42 -2.07
N ASN A 177 -7.44 1.51 -2.58
CA ASN A 177 -6.79 2.38 -3.54
C ASN A 177 -6.76 3.82 -3.04
N LEU A 178 -5.57 4.41 -2.91
CA LEU A 178 -5.41 5.79 -2.43
C LEU A 178 -6.17 6.84 -3.26
N SER A 179 -6.49 6.53 -4.52
CA SER A 179 -7.30 7.43 -5.36
C SER A 179 -8.76 7.55 -4.91
N THR A 180 -9.29 6.62 -4.10
CA THR A 180 -10.65 6.76 -3.54
C THR A 180 -10.75 7.93 -2.57
N TYR A 181 -9.62 8.36 -2.00
CA TYR A 181 -9.55 9.49 -1.09
C TYR A 181 -9.29 10.83 -1.82
N GLU A 182 -9.28 10.84 -3.16
CA GLU A 182 -9.06 12.05 -3.96
C GLU A 182 -10.24 13.05 -3.93
N CYS A 183 -11.20 12.88 -3.02
CA CYS A 183 -12.21 13.89 -2.71
C CYS A 183 -11.74 14.79 -1.54
N CYS A 184 -10.71 15.61 -1.78
CA CYS A 184 -10.35 16.77 -0.96
C CYS A 184 -9.67 17.83 -1.84
#